data_AF-A0A7C6EP40-F1
#
_entry.id   AF-A0A7C6EP40-F1
#
_cell.length_a   1.000
_cell.length_b   1.000
_cell.length_c   1.000
_cell.angle_alpha   90.00
_cell.angle_beta   90.00
_cell.angle_gamma   90.00
#
_symmetry.space_group_name_H-M   'P 1'
#
loop_
_entity.id
_entity.type
_entity.pdbx_description
1 polymer ?
#
loop_
_entity_poly.entity_id
_entity_poly.type
_entity_poly.pdbx_seq_one_letter_code
_entity_poly.pdbx_strand_id
1 'polypeptide(L)' 'EELKKLALSMKVAAKCGLGQSVANPFISIVDNFKEEIIY' A
#
# COMPACT_ATOMS: atom_id res chain seq x y z
N GLU A 1 -2.80 -9.87 1.63
CA GLU A 1 -1.74 -9.94 2.67
C GLU A 1 -0.33 -9.69 2.15
N GLU A 2 0.24 -10.48 1.23
CA GLU A 2 1.63 -10.28 0.81
C GLU A 2 1.91 -8.91 0.18
N LEU A 3 0.99 -8.41 -0.65
CA LEU A 3 1.12 -7.05 -1.22
C LEU A 3 1.08 -5.94 -0.16
N LYS A 4 0.33 -6.12 0.95
CA LYS A 4 0.31 -5.17 2.07
C LYS A 4 1.65 -5.14 2.80
N LYS A 5 2.26 -6.31 3.05
CA LYS A 5 3.61 -6.41 3.63
C LYS A 5 4.64 -5.72 2.73
N LEU A 6 4.58 -5.97 1.42
CA LEU A 6 5.46 -5.30 0.47
C LEU A 6 5.29 -3.77 0.50
N ALA A 7 4.05 -3.28 0.51
CA ALA A 7 3.78 -1.84 0.60
C ALA A 7 4.34 -1.21 1.89
N LEU A 8 4.27 -1.91 3.02
CA LEU A 8 4.88 -1.46 4.28
C LEU A 8 6.41 -1.44 4.19
N SER A 9 7.04 -2.43 3.58
CA SER A 9 8.49 -2.42 3.32
C SER A 9 8.90 -1.26 2.41
N MET A 10 8.13 -1.00 1.35
CA MET A 10 8.35 0.14 0.45
C MET A 10 8.23 1.48 1.19
N LYS A 11 7.25 1.61 2.10
CA LYS A 11 7.04 2.82 2.91
C LYS A 11 8.28 3.23 3.70
N VAL A 12 9.02 2.27 4.25
CA VAL A 12 10.23 2.54 5.04
C VAL A 12 11.51 2.56 4.20
N ALA A 13 11.55 1.83 3.09
CA ALA A 13 12.74 1.72 2.24
C ALA A 13 12.86 2.83 1.18
N ALA A 14 11.75 3.49 0.82
CA ALA A 14 11.75 4.51 -0.21
C ALA A 14 12.53 5.76 0.23
N LYS A 15 13.41 6.23 -0.67
CA LYS A 15 14.27 7.41 -0.46
C LYS A 15 13.59 8.75 -0.77
N CYS A 16 12.41 8.73 -1.36
CA CYS A 16 11.64 9.92 -1.70
C CYS A 16 10.25 9.88 -1.05
N GLY A 17 9.70 11.04 -0.74
CA GLY A 17 8.40 11.15 -0.07
C GLY A 17 7.25 10.49 -0.84
N LEU A 18 7.33 10.48 -2.17
CA LEU A 18 6.34 9.79 -3.02
C LEU A 18 6.31 8.27 -2.76
N GLY A 19 7.48 7.63 -2.74
CA GLY A 19 7.55 6.19 -2.50
C GLY A 19 7.16 5.81 -1.06
N GLN A 20 7.35 6.72 -0.11
CA GLN A 20 6.90 6.53 1.27
C GLN A 20 5.38 6.69 1.39
N SER A 21 4.80 7.67 0.69
CA SER A 21 3.38 8.02 0.81
C SER A 21 2.46 7.09 0.03
N VAL A 22 2.90 6.48 -1.08
CA VAL A 22 2.09 5.60 -1.95
C VAL A 22 1.54 4.37 -1.21
N ALA A 23 2.21 3.92 -0.15
CA ALA A 23 1.74 2.82 0.68
C ALA A 23 0.43 3.16 1.43
N ASN A 24 0.22 4.42 1.79
CA ASN A 24 -0.97 4.85 2.54
C ASN A 24 -2.28 4.65 1.75
N PRO A 25 -2.45 5.20 0.53
CA PRO A 25 -3.66 4.97 -0.24
C PRO A 25 -3.79 3.51 -0.66
N PHE A 26 -2.69 2.82 -0.98
CA PHE A 26 -2.75 1.39 -1.30
C PHE A 26 -3.34 0.55 -0.16
N ILE A 27 -2.84 0.72 1.07
CA ILE A 27 -3.35 -0.01 2.24
C ILE A 27 -4.82 0.37 2.49
N SER A 28 -5.15 1.65 2.47
CA SER A 28 -6.53 2.13 2.65
C SER A 28 -7.49 1.54 1.61
N ILE A 29 -7.09 1.48 0.35
CA ILE A 29 -7.90 0.91 -0.73
C ILE A 29 -8.17 -0.56 -0.47
N VAL A 30 -7.14 -1.35 -0.15
CA VAL A 30 -7.30 -2.80 0.07
C VAL A 30 -8.03 -3.10 1.39
N ASP A 31 -7.97 -2.23 2.39
CA ASP A 31 -8.71 -2.40 3.65
C ASP A 31 -10.20 -2.07 3.51
N ASN A 32 -10.54 -1.05 2.74
CA ASN A 32 -11.90 -0.53 2.67
C ASN A 32 -12.68 -0.96 1.42
N PHE A 33 -12.00 -1.26 0.31
CA PHE A 33 -12.60 -1.50 -0.99
C PHE A 33 -12.16 -2.84 -1.60
N LYS A 34 -11.85 -3.83 -0.76
CA LYS A 34 -11.29 -5.10 -1.22
C LYS A 34 -12.20 -5.80 -2.24
N GLU A 35 -13.51 -5.75 -2.02
CA GLU A 35 -14.51 -6.43 -2.84
C GLU A 35 -14.72 -5.74 -4.20
N GLU A 36 -14.49 -4.43 -4.27
CA GLU A 36 -14.63 -3.63 -5.48
C GLU A 36 -13.39 -3.68 -6.38
N ILE A 37 -12.22 -3.90 -5.78
CA ILE A 37 -10.92 -3.83 -6.49
C ILE A 37 -10.40 -5.23 -6.83
N ILE A 38 -10.76 -6.26 -6.04
CA ILE A 38 -10.30 -7.64 -6.22
C ILE A 38 -11.52 -8.50 -6.58
N TYR A 39 -11.77 -8.65 -7.89
CA TYR A 39 -12.62 -9.70 -8.44
C TYR A 39 -11.85 -11.02 -8.57
#